data_AF-A0A100JQY9-F1
#
_entry.id   AF-A0A100JQY9-F1
#
_cell.length_a   1.000
_cell.length_b   1.000
_cell.length_c   1.000
_cell.angle_alpha   90.00
_cell.angle_beta   90.00
_cell.angle_gamma   90.00
#
_symmetry.space_group_name_H-M   'P 1'
#
loop_
_entity.id
_entity.type
_entity.pdbx_description
1 polymer ?
#
loop_
_entity_poly.entity_id
_entity_poly.type
_entity_poly.pdbx_seq_one_letter_code
_entity_poly.pdbx_strand_id
1 'polypeptide(L)' 'MTNPVECQACHKPIRSAASMGRRIGGRCWRKLRPDQRAQLRALLGQTARPSAAAVRRALNQPPPPTDGQLPLDEQD' A
#
# COMPACT_ATOMS: atom_id res chain seq x y z
N MET A 1 0.31 -21.81 15.86
CA MET A 1 -0.66 -20.69 16.00
C MET A 1 -0.32 -19.63 14.96
N THR A 2 -1.16 -19.46 13.93
CA THR A 2 -0.97 -18.39 12.95
C THR A 2 -1.27 -17.05 13.63
N ASN A 3 -0.26 -16.21 13.82
CA ASN A 3 -0.46 -14.87 14.38
C ASN A 3 -1.52 -14.12 13.54
N PRO A 4 -2.54 -13.53 14.17
CA PRO A 4 -3.58 -12.81 13.45
C PRO A 4 -2.94 -11.67 12.66
N VAL A 5 -3.25 -11.57 11.36
CA VAL A 5 -2.75 -10.47 10.54
C VAL A 5 -3.43 -9.18 10.97
N GLU A 6 -2.66 -8.23 11.47
CA GLU A 6 -3.17 -6.95 11.95
C GLU A 6 -3.20 -5.89 10.84
N CYS A 7 -4.24 -5.05 10.87
CA CYS A 7 -4.37 -3.90 10.00
C CYS A 7 -3.31 -2.84 10.32
N GLN A 8 -2.47 -2.50 9.35
CA GLN A 8 -1.41 -1.51 9.57
C GLN A 8 -1.90 -0.07 9.71
N ALA A 9 -3.19 0.20 9.48
CA ALA A 9 -3.80 1.51 9.66
C ALA A 9 -4.53 1.69 11.01
N CYS A 10 -5.01 0.61 11.63
CA CYS A 10 -5.81 0.70 12.86
C CYS A 10 -5.46 -0.36 13.92
N HIS A 11 -4.49 -1.22 13.65
CA HIS A 11 -3.97 -2.26 14.54
C HIS A 11 -5.03 -3.27 15.02
N LYS A 12 -6.19 -3.33 14.34
CA LYS A 12 -7.23 -4.33 14.60
C LYS A 12 -6.97 -5.61 13.81
N PRO A 13 -7.38 -6.79 14.31
CA PRO A 13 -7.23 -8.05 13.60
C PRO A 13 -8.06 -8.05 12.31
N ILE A 14 -7.46 -8.55 11.24
CA ILE A 14 -8.11 -8.70 9.93
C ILE A 14 -8.71 -10.10 9.83
N ARG A 15 -10.03 -10.19 9.61
CA ARG A 15 -10.74 -11.47 9.43
C ARG A 15 -10.92 -11.88 7.97
N SER A 16 -10.81 -10.94 7.03
CA SER A 16 -11.07 -11.19 5.60
C SER A 16 -9.79 -11.56 4.86
N ALA A 17 -9.77 -12.69 4.15
CA ALA A 17 -8.62 -13.19 3.40
C ALA A 17 -8.08 -12.15 2.38
N ALA A 18 -8.97 -11.53 1.60
CA ALA A 18 -8.62 -10.45 0.67
C ALA A 18 -7.99 -9.24 1.38
N SER A 19 -8.39 -8.98 2.62
CA SER A 19 -7.81 -7.89 3.44
C SER A 19 -6.48 -8.29 4.08
N MET A 20 -6.26 -9.58 4.39
CA MET A 20 -4.99 -10.07 4.92
C MET A 20 -3.88 -9.95 3.90
N GLY A 21 -4.15 -10.24 2.62
CA GLY A 21 -3.17 -10.10 1.54
C GLY A 21 -2.56 -8.70 1.49
N ARG A 22 -3.39 -7.66 1.66
CA ARG A 22 -2.97 -6.26 1.71
C ARG A 22 -2.56 -5.75 3.10
N ARG A 23 -2.68 -6.57 4.15
CA ARG A 23 -2.52 -6.19 5.58
C ARG A 23 -3.27 -4.90 5.98
N ILE A 24 -4.36 -4.58 5.28
CA ILE A 24 -5.22 -3.43 5.51
C ILE A 24 -6.68 -3.92 5.49
N GLY A 25 -7.37 -3.71 6.60
CA GLY A 25 -8.79 -4.02 6.71
C GLY A 25 -9.63 -3.24 5.69
N GLY A 26 -10.65 -3.86 5.11
CA GLY A 26 -11.47 -3.23 4.06
C GLY A 26 -12.15 -1.92 4.46
N ARG A 27 -12.44 -1.71 5.76
CA ARG A 27 -12.98 -0.44 6.26
C ARG A 27 -11.91 0.67 6.29
N CYS A 28 -10.67 0.33 6.68
CA CYS A 28 -9.54 1.25 6.64
C CYS A 28 -9.13 1.56 5.20
N TRP A 29 -9.15 0.57 4.31
CA TRP A 29 -8.87 0.75 2.88
C TRP A 29 -9.72 1.85 2.25
N ARG A 30 -11.01 1.92 2.60
CA ARG A 30 -11.93 2.98 2.12
C ARG A 30 -11.64 4.36 2.72
N LYS A 31 -10.96 4.43 3.87
CA LYS A 31 -10.59 5.69 4.54
C LYS A 31 -9.20 6.20 4.14
N LEU A 32 -8.40 5.39 3.47
CA LEU A 32 -7.08 5.79 2.99
C LEU A 32 -7.20 6.90 1.94
N ARG A 33 -6.24 7.82 1.97
CA ARG A 33 -6.13 8.87 0.95
C ARG A 33 -5.91 8.23 -0.43
N PRO A 34 -6.29 8.89 -1.53
CA PRO A 34 -6.12 8.37 -2.88
C PRO A 34 -4.67 7.95 -3.16
N ASP A 35 -3.74 8.78 -2.69
CA ASP A 35 -2.30 8.57 -2.81
C ASP A 35 -1.79 7.30 -2.09
N GLN A 36 -2.13 7.15 -0.82
CA GLN A 36 -1.81 5.94 -0.04
C GLN A 36 -2.38 4.67 -0.68
N ARG A 37 -3.58 4.76 -1.27
CA ARG A 37 -4.17 3.64 -2.02
C ARG A 37 -3.39 3.34 -3.29
N ALA A 38 -2.90 4.35 -4.01
CA ALA A 38 -2.08 4.16 -5.20
C ALA A 38 -0.77 3.46 -4.84
N GLN A 39 -0.06 3.92 -3.80
CA GLN A 39 1.16 3.28 -3.29
C GLN A 39 0.94 1.82 -2.88
N LEU A 40 -0.15 1.55 -2.15
CA LEU A 40 -0.48 0.17 -1.78
C LEU A 40 -0.86 -0.70 -2.97
N ARG A 41 -1.54 -0.14 -3.99
CA ARG A 41 -1.83 -0.87 -5.23
C ARG A 41 -0.55 -1.20 -6.01
N ALA A 42 0.37 -0.24 -6.13
CA ALA A 42 1.67 -0.45 -6.77
C ALA A 42 2.47 -1.56 -6.05
N LEU A 43 2.48 -1.53 -4.71
CA LEU A 43 3.10 -2.57 -3.89
C LEU A 43 2.46 -3.94 -4.10
N LEU A 44 1.13 -4.01 -4.17
CA LEU A 44 0.38 -5.24 -4.40
C LEU A 44 0.52 -5.79 -5.82
N GLY A 45 0.78 -4.92 -6.81
CA GLY A 45 1.12 -5.32 -8.17
C GLY A 45 2.48 -6.01 -8.27
N GLN A 46 3.44 -5.63 -7.40
CA GLN A 46 4.77 -6.22 -7.35
C GLN A 46 4.85 -7.45 -6.44
N THR A 47 4.02 -7.51 -5.39
CA THR A 47 4.08 -8.57 -4.39
C THR A 47 2.69 -8.90 -3.86
N ALA A 48 2.26 -10.15 -4.03
CA ALA A 48 0.94 -10.61 -3.57
C ALA A 48 0.77 -10.61 -2.03
N ARG A 49 1.87 -10.68 -1.27
CA ARG A 49 1.90 -10.70 0.20
C ARG A 49 2.99 -9.77 0.76
N PRO A 50 2.80 -8.44 0.71
CA PRO A 50 3.78 -7.51 1.24
C PRO A 50 3.99 -7.68 2.75
N SER A 51 5.20 -7.40 3.20
CA SER A 51 5.56 -7.37 4.63
C SER A 51 4.89 -6.18 5.34
N ALA A 52 4.71 -6.28 6.67
CA ALA A 52 4.13 -5.20 7.46
C ALA A 52 4.93 -3.89 7.34
N ALA A 53 6.26 -3.99 7.29
CA ALA A 53 7.15 -2.86 7.07
C ALA A 53 6.92 -2.17 5.71
N ALA A 54 6.73 -2.95 4.64
CA ALA A 54 6.47 -2.40 3.30
C ALA A 54 5.12 -1.67 3.24
N VAL A 55 4.08 -2.24 3.85
CA VAL A 55 2.76 -1.61 3.97
C VAL A 55 2.83 -0.32 4.80
N ARG A 56 3.56 -0.33 5.92
CA ARG A 56 3.78 0.89 6.73
C ARG A 56 4.55 1.95 5.95
N ARG A 57 5.57 1.57 5.20
CA ARG A 57 6.29 2.51 4.31
C ARG A 57 5.31 3.10 3.29
N ALA A 58 4.53 2.28 2.58
CA ALA A 58 3.55 2.77 1.61
C ALA A 58 2.48 3.71 2.22
N LEU A 59 2.11 3.52 3.50
CA LEU A 59 1.18 4.40 4.20
C LEU A 59 1.79 5.74 4.63
N ASN A 60 3.09 5.75 4.96
CA ASN A 60 3.80 6.92 5.48
C ASN A 60 4.64 7.63 4.42
N GLN A 61 4.86 7.01 3.26
CA GLN A 61 5.57 7.67 2.18
C GLN A 61 4.71 8.78 1.61
N PRO A 62 5.35 9.92 1.27
CA PRO A 62 4.70 10.90 0.42
C PRO A 62 4.32 10.26 -0.92
N PRO A 63 3.41 10.90 -1.68
CA PRO A 63 3.15 10.53 -3.05
C PRO A 63 4.46 10.23 -3.77
N PRO A 64 4.52 9.19 -4.63
CA PRO A 64 5.59 9.20 -5.61
C PRO A 64 5.49 10.56 -6.31
N PRO A 65 6.59 11.31 -6.47
CA PRO A 65 6.55 12.49 -7.30
C PRO A 65 5.97 12.01 -8.61
N THR A 66 4.79 12.53 -8.97
CA THR A 66 4.18 12.19 -10.25
C THR A 66 5.22 12.62 -11.27
N ASP A 67 5.93 11.64 -11.82
CA ASP A 67 6.89 11.82 -12.90
C ASP A 67 6.06 12.14 -14.14
N GLY A 68 5.59 13.38 -14.18
CA GLY A 68 5.21 14.09 -15.38
C GLY A 68 6.44 14.77 -15.98
N GLN A 69 7.65 14.34 -15.60
CA GLN A 69 8.88 14.80 -16.20
C GLN A 69 9.47 13.64 -16.98
N LEU A 70 8.87 13.40 -18.15
CA LEU A 70 9.65 12.90 -19.28
C LEU A 70 10.98 13.67 -19.28
N PRO A 71 12.15 13.03 -19.18
CA PRO A 71 13.33 13.66 -19.72
C PRO A 71 13.05 13.79 -21.22
N LEU A 72 12.65 14.99 -21.64
CA LEU A 72 12.92 15.47 -22.99
C LEU A 72 14.45 15.57 -23.07
N ASP A 73 15.10 14.41 -23.22
CA ASP A 73 16.45 14.38 -23.74
C ASP A 73 16.32 14.87 -25.18
N GLU A 74 16.69 16.14 -25.33
CA GLU A 74 17.00 16.82 -26.58
C GLU A 74 17.84 15.89 -27.46
N GLN A 75 17.21 15.26 -28.46
CA GLN A 75 17.95 14.77 -29.62
C GLN A 75 18.09 15.95 -30.58
N ASP A 76 19.14 16.74 -30.34
CA ASP A 76 19.81 17.53 -31.39
C ASP A 76 20.70 16.60 -32.24
#